data_AF-A0AAN8C5T0-F1
#
_entry.id   AF-A0AAN8C5T0-F1
#
_cell.length_a   1.000
_cell.length_b   1.000
_cell.length_c   1.000
_cell.angle_alpha   90.00
_cell.angle_beta   90.00
_cell.angle_gamma   90.00
#
_symmetry.space_group_name_H-M   'P 1'
#
loop_
_entity.id
_entity.type
_entity.pdbx_description
1 polymer ?
#
loop_
_entity_poly.entity_id
_entity_poly.type
_entity_poly.pdbx_seq_one_letter_code
_entity_poly.pdbx_strand_id
1 'polypeptide(L)'
;MKSTLLEAVETRFSEVEEKPLYSIAILVDPRYKDRFFTKSDNLRLDMDNLILEVAKIERVASDKPEAAEPMRKTPRQEASSSLGSVLDEILEENQLEARSVSTSADVQVQTYLSEQTSPTTGKIMLHGSPH
;
A
#
# COMPACT_ATOMS: atom_id res chain seq x y z
N MET A 1 -32.49 16.53 -1.64
CA MET A 1 -31.22 16.82 -0.93
C MET A 1 -30.18 15.73 -1.14
N LYS A 2 -30.49 14.45 -0.89
CA LYS A 2 -29.57 13.33 -1.19
C LYS A 2 -29.14 13.29 -2.68
N SER A 3 -30.08 13.51 -3.60
CA SER A 3 -29.79 13.58 -5.05
C SER A 3 -28.85 14.72 -5.41
N THR A 4 -29.13 15.93 -4.92
CA THR A 4 -28.30 17.12 -5.14
C THR A 4 -26.88 16.94 -4.61
N LEU A 5 -26.72 16.27 -3.46
CA LEU A 5 -25.41 15.98 -2.90
C LEU A 5 -24.65 14.96 -3.77
N LEU A 6 -25.34 13.93 -4.25
CA LEU A 6 -24.74 12.91 -5.12
C LEU A 6 -24.27 13.53 -6.44
N GLU A 7 -25.11 14.34 -7.08
CA GLU A 7 -24.79 15.05 -8.32
C GLU A 7 -23.57 15.98 -8.15
N ALA A 8 -23.49 16.70 -7.03
CA ALA A 8 -22.34 17.55 -6.73
C ALA A 8 -21.04 16.74 -6.54
N VAL A 9 -21.13 15.54 -5.95
CA VAL A 9 -19.99 14.63 -5.78
C VAL A 9 -19.54 14.09 -7.15
N GLU A 10 -20.47 13.56 -7.95
CA GLU A 10 -20.17 13.06 -9.29
C GLU A 10 -19.54 14.14 -10.17
N THR A 11 -20.07 15.36 -10.12
CA THR A 11 -19.52 16.50 -10.87
C THR A 11 -18.11 16.86 -10.41
N ARG A 12 -17.85 16.84 -9.09
CA ARG A 12 -16.54 17.22 -8.54
C ARG A 12 -15.45 16.19 -8.82
N PHE A 13 -15.81 14.90 -8.89
CA PHE A 13 -14.87 13.79 -9.06
C PHE A 13 -14.91 13.17 -10.46
N SER A 14 -15.57 13.80 -11.43
CA SER A 14 -15.64 13.32 -12.82
C SER A 14 -14.28 13.14 -13.48
N GLU A 15 -13.31 13.99 -13.13
CA GLU A 15 -11.94 13.99 -13.66
C GLU A 15 -10.94 13.29 -12.71
N VAL A 16 -11.42 12.54 -11.71
CA VAL A 16 -10.51 11.93 -10.71
C VAL A 16 -9.54 10.94 -11.36
N GLU A 17 -10.02 10.17 -12.34
CA GLU A 17 -9.22 9.21 -13.11
C GLU A 17 -8.27 9.87 -14.12
N GLU A 18 -8.47 11.16 -14.43
CA GLU A 18 -7.61 11.91 -15.35
C GLU A 18 -6.41 12.54 -14.64
N LYS A 19 -6.39 12.47 -13.31
CA LYS A 19 -5.33 13.02 -12.46
C LYS A 19 -4.48 11.86 -11.94
N PRO A 20 -3.25 11.66 -12.48
CA PRO A 20 -2.42 10.51 -12.14
C PRO A 20 -2.19 10.35 -10.64
N LEU A 21 -2.04 11.46 -9.91
CA LEU A 21 -1.87 11.43 -8.46
C LEU A 21 -3.03 10.74 -7.72
N TYR A 22 -4.27 11.02 -8.13
CA TYR A 22 -5.45 10.46 -7.47
C TYR A 22 -5.68 9.01 -7.88
N SER A 23 -5.51 8.69 -9.16
CA SER A 23 -5.58 7.32 -9.63
C SER A 23 -4.53 6.43 -8.96
N ILE A 24 -3.27 6.88 -8.90
CA ILE A 24 -2.19 6.15 -8.22
C ILE A 24 -2.55 5.97 -6.75
N ALA A 25 -2.99 7.02 -6.05
CA ALA A 25 -3.37 6.92 -4.63
C ALA A 25 -4.47 5.88 -4.37
N ILE A 26 -5.45 5.75 -5.28
CA ILE A 26 -6.47 4.70 -5.22
C ILE A 26 -5.85 3.32 -5.47
N LEU A 27 -4.96 3.23 -6.46
CA LEU A 27 -4.32 1.99 -6.87
C LEU A 27 -3.42 1.40 -5.78
N VAL A 28 -2.72 2.22 -4.99
CA VAL A 28 -1.88 1.74 -3.86
C VAL A 28 -2.67 1.39 -2.60
N ASP A 29 -3.97 1.72 -2.52
CA ASP A 29 -4.81 1.30 -1.40
C ASP A 29 -5.33 -0.13 -1.64
N PRO A 30 -4.97 -1.12 -0.80
CA PRO A 30 -5.40 -2.51 -0.99
C PRO A 30 -6.92 -2.70 -0.99
N ARG A 31 -7.66 -1.73 -0.42
CA ARG A 31 -9.12 -1.73 -0.35
C ARG A 31 -9.76 -1.15 -1.61
N TYR A 32 -9.01 -0.52 -2.49
CA TYR A 32 -9.59 0.18 -3.64
C TYR A 32 -8.93 -0.16 -4.97
N LYS A 33 -7.80 -0.90 -4.96
CA LYS A 33 -7.03 -1.27 -6.16
C LYS A 33 -7.79 -2.03 -7.26
N ASP A 34 -8.92 -2.66 -6.95
CA ASP A 34 -9.80 -3.38 -7.88
C ASP A 34 -11.16 -2.70 -8.10
N ARG A 35 -11.37 -1.51 -7.53
CA ARG A 35 -12.67 -0.82 -7.49
C ARG A 35 -12.54 0.60 -8.04
N PHE A 36 -13.67 1.17 -8.44
CA PHE A 36 -13.83 2.59 -8.77
C PHE A 36 -13.12 3.10 -10.04
N PHE A 37 -12.40 2.25 -10.78
CA PHE A 37 -11.94 2.56 -12.13
C PHE A 37 -13.03 2.22 -13.16
N THR A 38 -13.57 3.25 -13.81
CA THR A 38 -14.61 3.13 -14.84
C THR A 38 -14.03 3.13 -16.25
N LYS A 39 -12.92 3.84 -16.49
CA LYS A 39 -12.23 3.88 -17.79
C LYS A 39 -11.03 2.92 -17.79
N SER A 40 -11.14 1.80 -18.49
CA SER A 40 -10.09 0.77 -18.58
C SER A 40 -8.76 1.28 -19.14
N ASP A 41 -8.80 2.29 -20.00
CA ASP A 41 -7.61 2.86 -20.63
C ASP A 41 -6.76 3.65 -19.63
N ASN A 42 -7.42 4.34 -18.69
CA ASN A 42 -6.74 5.08 -17.62
C ASN A 42 -6.06 4.13 -16.65
N LEU A 43 -6.69 2.99 -16.32
CA LEU A 43 -6.10 2.01 -15.41
C LEU A 43 -4.73 1.51 -15.89
N ARG A 44 -4.58 1.25 -17.21
CA ARG A 44 -3.27 0.84 -17.77
C ARG A 44 -2.23 1.95 -17.65
N LEU A 45 -2.60 3.17 -18.00
CA LEU A 45 -1.74 4.33 -17.89
C LEU A 45 -1.32 4.59 -16.42
N ASP A 46 -2.25 4.41 -15.49
CA ASP A 46 -2.02 4.59 -14.06
C ASP A 46 -1.13 3.49 -13.48
N MET A 47 -1.25 2.26 -13.98
CA MET A 47 -0.30 1.18 -13.67
C MET A 47 1.11 1.52 -14.15
N ASP A 48 1.26 1.99 -15.38
CA ASP A 48 2.57 2.38 -15.93
C ASP A 48 3.18 3.54 -15.11
N ASN A 49 2.37 4.52 -14.71
CA ASN A 49 2.81 5.62 -13.86
C ASN A 49 3.21 5.14 -12.45
N LEU A 50 2.47 4.17 -11.88
CA LEU A 50 2.82 3.58 -10.58
C LEU A 50 4.17 2.85 -10.65
N ILE A 51 4.42 2.09 -11.70
CA ILE A 51 5.70 1.40 -11.93
C ILE A 51 6.86 2.40 -11.98
N LEU A 52 6.68 3.52 -12.71
CA LEU A 52 7.70 4.56 -12.80
C LEU A 52 8.01 5.20 -11.45
N GLU A 53 6.99 5.48 -10.63
CA GLU A 53 7.20 6.05 -9.29
C GLU A 53 7.83 5.03 -8.33
N VAL A 54 7.46 3.76 -8.37
CA VAL A 54 8.12 2.70 -7.58
C VAL A 54 9.59 2.58 -7.98
N ALA A 55 9.91 2.49 -9.27
CA ALA A 55 11.28 2.40 -9.77
C ALA A 55 12.15 3.62 -9.39
N LYS A 56 11.52 4.79 -9.24
CA LYS A 56 12.16 6.03 -8.79
C LYS A 56 12.42 6.01 -7.29
N ILE A 57 11.47 5.53 -6.48
CA ILE A 57 11.64 5.35 -5.04
C ILE A 57 12.76 4.34 -4.74
N GLU A 58 12.79 3.21 -5.46
CA GLU A 58 13.83 2.19 -5.31
C GLU A 58 15.23 2.74 -5.60
N ARG A 59 15.38 3.53 -6.67
CA ARG A 59 16.65 4.21 -6.98
C ARG A 59 17.09 5.15 -5.87
N VAL A 60 16.17 5.98 -5.34
CA VAL A 60 16.47 6.88 -4.20
C VAL A 60 16.82 6.08 -2.94
N ALA A 61 16.17 4.94 -2.71
CA ALA A 61 16.48 4.07 -1.57
C ALA A 61 17.87 3.41 -1.71
N SER A 62 18.29 3.06 -2.93
CA SER A 62 19.60 2.51 -3.23
C SER A 62 20.73 3.55 -3.19
N ASP A 63 20.45 4.80 -3.57
CA ASP A 63 21.43 5.90 -3.57
C ASP A 63 21.58 6.58 -2.21
N LYS A 64 20.74 6.25 -1.24
CA LYS A 64 20.90 6.73 0.14
C LYS A 64 22.11 5.99 0.75
N PRO A 65 23.21 6.68 1.12
CA PRO A 65 24.22 6.04 1.95
C PRO A 65 23.50 5.59 3.21
N GLU A 66 23.71 4.33 3.59
CA GLU A 66 23.33 3.71 4.86
C GLU A 66 23.34 4.79 5.95
N ALA A 67 22.18 5.40 6.20
CA ALA A 67 22.09 6.49 7.15
C ALA A 67 22.29 5.79 8.47
N ALA A 68 23.47 6.01 9.06
CA ALA A 68 23.96 5.38 10.28
C ALA A 68 22.78 5.04 11.18
N GLU A 69 22.58 3.73 11.41
CA GLU A 69 21.52 3.22 12.28
C GLU A 69 21.37 4.16 13.48
N PRO A 70 20.15 4.64 13.81
CA PRO A 70 19.97 5.48 14.97
C PRO A 70 20.56 4.72 16.16
N MET A 71 21.58 5.33 16.77
CA MET A 71 22.41 4.77 17.83
C MET A 71 21.58 3.82 18.70
N ARG A 72 21.83 2.51 18.55
CA ARG A 72 21.06 1.46 19.22
C ARG A 72 20.95 1.84 20.69
N LYS A 73 19.73 2.12 21.16
CA LYS A 73 19.48 2.34 22.59
C LYS A 73 19.94 1.07 23.28
N THR A 74 20.98 1.17 24.10
CA THR A 74 21.55 0.04 24.83
C THR A 74 20.42 -0.72 25.52
N PRO A 75 20.21 -2.02 25.20
CA PRO A 75 19.19 -2.81 25.85
C PRO A 75 19.39 -2.76 27.37
N ARG A 76 18.33 -2.39 28.09
CA ARG A 76 18.30 -2.57 29.54
C ARG A 76 18.46 -4.07 29.77
N GLN A 77 19.53 -4.43 30.47
CA GLN A 77 19.97 -5.79 30.72
C GLN A 77 18.92 -6.54 31.55
N GLU A 78 17.86 -7.01 30.91
CA GLU A 78 16.92 -7.97 31.47
C GLU A 78 16.84 -9.16 30.53
N ALA A 79 16.96 -10.34 31.13
CA ALA A 79 17.24 -11.64 30.53
C ALA A 79 16.82 -11.77 29.07
N SER A 80 17.77 -12.17 28.21
CA SER A 80 17.54 -12.58 26.83
C SER A 80 16.47 -13.66 26.80
N SER A 81 15.22 -13.23 26.66
CA SER A 81 14.09 -14.13 26.52
C SER A 81 14.19 -14.78 25.14
N SER A 82 13.89 -16.08 25.07
CA SER A 82 13.83 -16.87 23.83
C SER A 82 13.06 -16.17 22.70
N LEU A 83 12.11 -15.29 23.03
CA LEU A 83 11.30 -14.55 22.07
C LEU A 83 12.08 -13.45 21.33
N GLY A 84 13.05 -12.79 21.98
CA GLY A 84 13.87 -11.77 21.33
C GLY A 84 14.74 -12.35 20.22
N SER A 85 15.36 -13.51 20.47
CA SER A 85 16.13 -14.25 19.46
C SER A 85 15.28 -14.70 18.28
N VAL A 86 14.04 -15.13 18.53
CA VAL A 86 13.11 -15.54 17.47
C VAL A 86 12.69 -14.33 16.62
N LEU A 87 12.47 -13.16 17.25
CA LEU A 87 12.18 -11.94 16.51
C LEU A 87 13.36 -11.49 15.65
N ASP A 88 14.59 -11.58 16.18
CA ASP A 88 15.81 -11.25 15.43
C ASP A 88 16.02 -12.21 14.26
N GLU A 89 15.81 -13.52 14.46
CA GLU A 89 15.87 -14.54 13.40
C GLU A 89 14.85 -14.26 12.27
N ILE A 90 13.60 -13.94 12.63
CA ILE A 90 12.55 -13.56 11.66
C ILE A 90 12.94 -12.27 10.90
N LEU A 91 13.55 -11.30 11.56
CA LEU A 91 14.00 -10.07 10.91
C LEU A 91 15.17 -10.31 9.96
N GLU A 92 16.10 -11.20 10.30
CA GLU A 92 17.21 -11.59 9.42
C GLU A 92 16.73 -12.41 8.22
N GLU A 93 15.85 -13.40 8.43
CA GLU A 93 15.24 -14.21 7.36
C GLU A 93 14.53 -13.33 6.34
N ASN A 94 13.68 -12.39 6.79
CA ASN A 94 12.96 -11.48 5.91
C ASN A 94 13.88 -10.52 5.13
N GLN A 95 15.02 -10.10 5.72
CA GLN A 95 15.99 -9.27 5.02
C GLN A 95 16.76 -10.04 3.95
N LEU A 96 17.10 -11.32 4.21
CA LEU A 96 17.75 -12.20 3.25
C LEU A 96 16.80 -12.58 2.10
N GLU A 97 15.53 -12.84 2.39
CA GLU A 97 14.46 -13.04 1.39
C GLU A 97 14.29 -11.78 0.54
N ALA A 98 14.19 -10.59 1.15
CA ALA A 98 14.07 -9.32 0.42
C ALA A 98 15.29 -9.03 -0.48
N ARG A 99 16.50 -9.44 -0.07
CA ARG A 99 17.72 -9.30 -0.89
C ARG A 99 17.85 -10.35 -1.98
N SER A 100 17.26 -11.53 -1.78
CA SER A 100 17.21 -12.61 -2.78
C SER A 100 16.14 -12.38 -3.84
N VAL A 101 15.09 -11.62 -3.50
CA VAL A 101 13.93 -11.30 -4.35
C VAL A 101 13.97 -9.82 -4.76
N SER A 102 15.13 -9.34 -5.24
CA SER A 102 15.23 -8.04 -5.93
C SER A 102 14.44 -8.12 -7.24
N THR A 103 13.13 -8.01 -7.13
CA THR A 103 12.18 -8.02 -8.24
C THR A 103 12.09 -6.61 -8.81
N SER A 104 11.94 -6.48 -10.13
CA SER A 104 11.78 -5.15 -10.71
C SER A 104 10.48 -4.51 -10.23
N ALA A 105 10.42 -3.18 -10.22
CA ALA A 105 9.19 -2.42 -9.93
C ALA A 105 7.96 -2.97 -10.67
N ASP A 106 8.11 -3.40 -11.93
CA ASP A 106 7.05 -4.05 -12.71
C ASP A 106 6.49 -5.30 -12.03
N VAL A 107 7.39 -6.20 -11.59
CA VAL A 107 7.02 -7.47 -10.95
C VAL A 107 6.39 -7.22 -9.58
N GLN A 108 6.89 -6.24 -8.83
CA GLN A 108 6.34 -5.88 -7.54
C GLN A 108 4.92 -5.31 -7.67
N VAL A 109 4.69 -4.40 -8.62
CA VAL A 109 3.37 -3.82 -8.89
C VAL A 109 2.40 -4.91 -9.38
N GLN A 110 2.82 -5.78 -10.30
CA GLN A 110 1.96 -6.87 -10.76
C GLN A 110 1.61 -7.87 -9.66
N THR A 111 2.57 -8.21 -8.80
CA THR A 111 2.34 -9.08 -7.64
C THR A 111 1.26 -8.47 -6.74
N TYR A 112 1.44 -7.21 -6.34
CA TYR A 112 0.51 -6.49 -5.48
C TYR A 112 -0.91 -6.41 -6.09
N LEU A 113 -1.02 -6.10 -7.38
CA LEU A 113 -2.33 -6.01 -8.04
C LEU A 113 -3.04 -7.37 -8.14
N SER A 114 -2.27 -8.46 -8.21
CA SER A 114 -2.80 -9.83 -8.25
C SER A 114 -3.28 -10.35 -6.89
N GLU A 115 -2.91 -9.70 -5.78
CA GLU A 115 -3.37 -10.07 -4.44
C GLU A 115 -4.89 -9.90 -4.28
N GLN A 116 -5.53 -10.72 -3.44
CA GLN A 116 -6.94 -10.53 -3.12
C GLN A 116 -7.18 -9.22 -2.38
N THR A 117 -8.20 -8.46 -2.79
CA THR A 117 -8.56 -7.21 -2.12
C THR A 117 -9.25 -7.51 -0.80
N SER A 118 -8.95 -6.71 0.22
CA SER A 118 -9.49 -6.96 1.56
C SER A 118 -11.02 -6.84 1.52
N PRO A 119 -11.76 -7.84 2.05
CA PRO A 119 -13.21 -7.75 2.11
C PRO A 119 -13.59 -6.57 2.99
N THR A 120 -14.34 -5.64 2.42
CA THR A 120 -14.97 -4.57 3.21
C THR A 120 -16.15 -5.21 3.93
N THR A 121 -15.93 -5.82 5.09
CA THR A 121 -17.02 -6.33 5.92
C THR A 121 -17.80 -5.13 6.47
N GLY A 122 -18.66 -4.55 5.63
CA GLY A 122 -19.58 -3.48 5.96
C GLY A 122 -20.73 -3.99 6.82
N LYS A 123 -20.45 -4.62 7.96
CA LYS A 123 -21.46 -4.84 8.99
C LYS A 123 -21.53 -3.56 9.81
N ILE A 124 -22.33 -2.61 9.34
CA ILE A 124 -22.80 -1.51 10.18
C ILE A 124 -23.61 -2.20 11.29
N MET A 125 -23.03 -2.32 12.48
CA MET A 125 -23.73 -2.84 13.65
C MET A 125 -24.77 -1.80 14.08
N LEU A 126 -25.91 -1.79 13.42
CA LEU A 126 -27.11 -1.14 13.94
C LEU A 126 -27.65 -2.01 15.07
N HIS A 127 -27.05 -1.90 16.25
CA HIS A 127 -27.70 -2.37 17.47
C HIS A 127 -28.79 -1.36 17.85
N GLY A 128 -30.00 -1.65 17.39
CA GLY A 128 -31.23 -0.96 17.79
C GLY A 128 -32.40 -1.90 17.63
N SER A 129 -32.53 -2.88 18.52
CA SER A 129 -33.78 -3.64 18.65
C SER A 129 -34.83 -2.76 19.34
N PRO A 130 -36.05 -2.64 18.81
CA PRO A 130 -37.17 -2.12 19.56
C PRO A 130 -37.84 -3.28 20.34
N HIS A 131 -38.07 -3.04 21.64
CA HIS A 131 -39.15 -3.64 22.40
C HIS A 131 -40.11 -2.54 22.80
#